data_AF-A0A7C4E6I6-F1
#
_entry.id   AF-A0A7C4E6I6-F1
#
_cell.length_a   1.000
_cell.length_b   1.000
_cell.length_c   1.000
_cell.angle_alpha   90.00
_cell.angle_beta   90.00
_cell.angle_gamma   90.00
#
_symmetry.space_group_name_H-M   'P 1'
#
loop_
_entity.id
_entity.type
_entity.pdbx_description
1 polymer ?
#
loop_
_entity_poly.entity_id
_entity_poly.type
_entity_poly.pdbx_seq_one_letter_code
_entity_poly.pdbx_strand_id
1 'polypeptide(L)'
;GRWLVLDCRLTRGQRARVVQRLIEIGIYRVMAMLAFPIAREMSATLTAAEQRLSAIATRIAELGAIRIDGSEAEREQRRLLDDLTQLAAEMEKAVAQSAFRFSASKAYWDIVTKRVAELREERIGGIPTIGEFLSRRLEPAINTVLATSRRQQELSARIARASELLRTRVDIAREEQNSQLLAAMERRGKLSLRLQQTVEGLSVAAITYYAVGLVSYAIKPVKTLWPALNPDWITAAAIPVLAWLVWRGVRKIRKELAAV
;
A
#
# COMPACT_ATOMS: atom_id res chain seq x y z
N GLY A 1 -31.30 -38.46 -21.92
CA GLY A 1 -32.69 -38.64 -21.46
C GLY A 1 -33.62 -38.42 -22.64
N ARG A 2 -34.56 -39.34 -22.88
CA ARG A 2 -35.56 -39.26 -23.96
C ARG A 2 -36.81 -38.61 -23.41
N TRP A 3 -37.46 -37.77 -24.22
CA TRP A 3 -38.67 -37.03 -23.85
C TRP A 3 -39.78 -37.50 -24.78
N LEU A 4 -40.93 -37.87 -24.23
CA LEU A 4 -42.12 -38.14 -25.01
C LEU A 4 -43.05 -36.94 -24.90
N VAL A 5 -43.46 -36.39 -26.05
CA VAL A 5 -44.38 -35.26 -26.12
C VAL A 5 -45.64 -35.74 -26.79
N LEU A 6 -46.75 -35.76 -26.04
CA LEU A 6 -48.06 -36.08 -26.55
C LEU A 6 -48.85 -34.77 -26.68
N ASP A 7 -49.21 -34.41 -27.89
CA ASP A 7 -50.04 -33.24 -28.16
C ASP A 7 -51.52 -33.63 -28.08
N CYS A 8 -52.23 -33.16 -27.05
CA CYS A 8 -53.65 -33.45 -26.88
C CYS A 8 -54.55 -32.44 -27.60
N ARG A 9 -54.23 -31.13 -27.57
CA ARG A 9 -55.08 -30.02 -28.07
C ARG A 9 -54.32 -28.71 -28.39
N LEU A 10 -53.03 -28.75 -28.69
CA LEU A 10 -52.24 -27.53 -28.94
C LEU A 10 -52.45 -26.97 -30.35
N THR A 11 -52.64 -25.65 -30.44
CA THR A 11 -52.55 -24.92 -31.71
C THR A 11 -51.14 -25.04 -32.31
N ARG A 12 -50.98 -24.85 -33.63
CA ARG A 12 -49.65 -24.90 -34.29
C ARG A 12 -48.61 -24.01 -33.61
N GLY A 13 -48.99 -22.78 -33.25
CA GLY A 13 -48.09 -21.83 -32.57
C GLY A 13 -47.72 -22.28 -31.15
N GLN A 14 -48.66 -22.85 -30.39
CA GLN A 14 -48.36 -23.41 -29.07
C GLN A 14 -47.42 -24.62 -29.18
N ARG A 15 -47.68 -25.52 -30.13
CA ARG A 15 -46.82 -26.68 -30.41
C ARG A 15 -45.38 -26.28 -30.70
N ALA A 16 -45.20 -25.33 -31.62
CA ALA A 16 -43.88 -24.82 -31.99
C ALA A 16 -43.12 -24.25 -30.77
N ARG A 17 -43.79 -23.42 -29.95
CA ARG A 17 -43.19 -22.85 -28.73
C ARG A 17 -42.84 -23.92 -27.70
N VAL A 18 -43.69 -24.92 -27.49
CA VAL A 18 -43.38 -26.03 -26.56
C VAL A 18 -42.16 -26.79 -27.06
N VAL A 19 -42.13 -27.24 -28.31
CA VAL A 19 -40.99 -27.97 -28.88
C VAL A 19 -39.70 -27.13 -28.78
N GLN A 20 -39.76 -25.85 -29.15
CA GLN A 20 -38.63 -24.94 -29.03
C GLN A 20 -38.12 -24.85 -27.58
N ARG A 21 -39.00 -24.69 -26.58
CA ARG A 21 -38.61 -24.66 -25.17
C ARG A 21 -37.94 -25.96 -24.73
N LEU A 22 -38.44 -27.12 -25.14
CA LEU A 22 -37.84 -28.41 -24.80
C LEU A 22 -36.44 -28.56 -25.41
N ILE A 23 -36.25 -28.09 -26.65
CA ILE A 23 -34.94 -28.05 -27.31
C ILE A 23 -33.99 -27.11 -26.56
N GLU A 24 -34.43 -25.89 -26.25
CA GLU A 24 -33.63 -24.91 -25.51
C GLU A 24 -33.23 -25.43 -24.13
N ILE A 25 -34.15 -26.06 -23.37
CA ILE A 25 -33.82 -26.73 -22.11
C ILE A 25 -32.75 -27.81 -22.32
N GLY A 26 -32.88 -28.61 -23.38
CA GLY A 26 -31.93 -29.66 -23.74
C GLY A 26 -30.52 -29.14 -24.02
N ILE A 27 -30.42 -28.01 -24.72
CA ILE A 27 -29.16 -27.35 -25.08
C ILE A 27 -28.55 -26.66 -23.85
N TYR A 28 -29.31 -25.76 -23.23
CA TYR A 28 -28.79 -24.90 -22.18
C TYR A 28 -28.47 -25.65 -20.88
N ARG A 29 -29.16 -26.76 -20.58
CA ARG A 29 -28.78 -27.58 -19.41
C ARG A 29 -27.39 -28.20 -19.56
N VAL A 30 -26.96 -28.51 -20.78
CA VAL A 30 -25.62 -29.05 -21.04
C VAL A 30 -24.59 -27.93 -20.96
N MET A 31 -24.88 -26.78 -21.58
CA MET A 31 -24.00 -25.60 -21.53
C MET A 31 -23.81 -25.10 -20.09
N ALA A 32 -24.87 -25.08 -19.28
CA ALA A 32 -24.81 -24.69 -17.87
C ALA A 32 -23.84 -25.57 -17.07
N MET A 33 -23.66 -26.83 -17.46
CA MET A 33 -22.81 -27.80 -16.74
C MET A 33 -21.33 -27.76 -17.16
N LEU A 34 -20.96 -27.05 -18.23
CA LEU A 34 -19.59 -27.02 -18.75
C LEU A 34 -18.57 -26.42 -17.77
N ALA A 35 -19.04 -25.58 -16.83
CA ALA A 35 -18.17 -24.92 -15.86
C ALA A 35 -17.99 -25.71 -14.54
N PHE A 36 -18.81 -26.72 -14.30
CA PHE A 36 -18.75 -27.54 -13.09
C PHE A 36 -17.41 -28.27 -12.86
N PRO A 37 -16.80 -28.96 -13.85
CA PRO A 37 -15.51 -29.62 -13.64
C PRO A 37 -14.41 -28.61 -13.28
N ILE A 38 -14.40 -27.45 -13.95
CA ILE A 38 -13.47 -26.36 -13.67
C ILE A 38 -13.64 -25.87 -12.23
N ALA A 39 -14.89 -25.66 -11.78
CA ALA A 39 -15.15 -25.24 -10.41
C ALA A 39 -14.67 -26.26 -9.35
N ARG A 40 -14.73 -27.57 -9.66
CA ARG A 40 -14.22 -28.62 -8.78
C ARG A 40 -12.70 -28.62 -8.70
N GLU A 41 -12.01 -28.51 -9.84
CA GLU A 41 -10.54 -28.47 -9.90
C GLU A 41 -9.99 -27.27 -9.12
N MET A 42 -10.63 -26.11 -9.25
CA MET A 42 -10.19 -24.88 -8.57
C MET A 42 -10.39 -24.89 -7.06
N SER A 43 -11.26 -25.77 -6.52
CA SER A 43 -11.60 -25.76 -5.10
C SER A 43 -10.37 -25.99 -4.21
N ALA A 44 -9.46 -26.88 -4.61
CA ALA A 44 -8.24 -27.14 -3.84
C ALA A 44 -7.27 -25.96 -3.88
N THR A 45 -7.11 -25.35 -5.05
CA THR A 45 -6.26 -24.16 -5.25
C THR A 45 -6.75 -22.97 -4.43
N LEU A 46 -8.07 -22.73 -4.40
CA LEU A 46 -8.66 -21.66 -3.59
C LEU A 46 -8.46 -21.90 -2.10
N THR A 47 -8.66 -23.12 -1.62
CA THR A 47 -8.41 -23.46 -0.20
C THR A 47 -6.94 -23.23 0.17
N ALA A 48 -6.00 -23.61 -0.68
CA ALA A 48 -4.58 -23.37 -0.45
C ALA A 48 -4.24 -21.86 -0.42
N ALA A 49 -4.85 -21.07 -1.31
CA ALA A 49 -4.67 -19.62 -1.36
C ALA A 49 -5.29 -18.92 -0.14
N GLU A 50 -6.48 -19.34 0.31
CA GLU A 50 -7.11 -18.86 1.54
C GLU A 50 -6.24 -19.13 2.77
N GLN A 51 -5.62 -20.33 2.86
CA GLN A 51 -4.70 -20.68 3.93
C GLN A 51 -3.41 -19.84 3.90
N ARG A 52 -2.82 -19.63 2.71
CA ARG A 52 -1.65 -18.74 2.54
C ARG A 52 -1.97 -17.31 2.98
N LEU A 53 -3.11 -16.77 2.56
CA LEU A 53 -3.55 -15.44 2.99
C LEU A 53 -3.73 -15.36 4.51
N SER A 54 -4.33 -16.37 5.12
CA SER A 54 -4.49 -16.42 6.57
C SER A 54 -3.16 -16.43 7.30
N ALA A 55 -2.18 -17.21 6.82
CA ALA A 55 -0.84 -17.24 7.40
C ALA A 55 -0.13 -15.89 7.28
N ILE A 56 -0.22 -15.23 6.13
CA ILE A 56 0.33 -13.87 5.93
C ILE A 56 -0.34 -12.87 6.87
N ALA A 57 -1.67 -12.90 6.97
CA ALA A 57 -2.41 -12.01 7.85
C ALA A 57 -2.01 -12.17 9.32
N THR A 58 -1.80 -13.40 9.79
CA THR A 58 -1.28 -13.68 11.14
C THR A 58 0.11 -13.07 11.34
N ARG A 59 1.04 -13.26 10.39
CA ARG A 59 2.39 -12.67 10.48
C ARG A 59 2.38 -11.13 10.50
N ILE A 60 1.50 -10.50 9.71
CA ILE A 60 1.32 -9.03 9.73
C ILE A 60 0.85 -8.56 11.11
N ALA A 61 -0.05 -9.33 11.77
CA ALA A 61 -0.51 -9.02 13.11
C ALA A 61 0.61 -9.17 14.15
N GLU A 62 1.41 -10.24 14.07
CA GLU A 62 2.56 -10.50 14.95
C GLU A 62 3.64 -9.42 14.85
N LEU A 63 3.94 -8.93 13.65
CA LEU A 63 4.84 -7.78 13.42
C LEU A 63 4.39 -6.51 14.15
N GLY A 64 3.09 -6.31 14.34
CA GLY A 64 2.57 -5.17 15.10
C GLY A 64 2.67 -5.34 16.62
N ALA A 65 2.79 -6.58 17.11
CA ALA A 65 2.79 -6.89 18.54
C ALA A 65 4.21 -6.92 19.15
N ILE A 66 5.24 -7.21 18.34
CA ILE A 66 6.60 -7.41 18.80
C ILE A 66 7.47 -6.19 18.42
N ARG A 67 8.19 -5.62 19.40
CA ARG A 67 9.31 -4.70 19.12
C ARG A 67 10.47 -5.49 18.54
N ILE A 68 10.42 -5.74 17.24
CA ILE A 68 11.55 -6.31 16.48
C ILE A 68 12.55 -5.19 16.20
N ASP A 69 13.84 -5.52 16.11
CA ASP A 69 14.86 -4.60 15.63
C ASP A 69 14.49 -4.04 14.24
N GLY A 70 14.63 -2.73 14.04
CA GLY A 70 14.02 -2.02 12.90
C GLY A 70 14.42 -2.59 11.54
N SER A 71 15.66 -3.09 11.41
CA SER A 71 16.17 -3.66 10.17
C SER A 71 15.59 -5.03 9.79
N GLU A 72 15.16 -5.82 10.78
CA GLU A 72 14.59 -7.15 10.57
C GLU A 72 13.08 -7.06 10.33
N ALA A 73 12.41 -6.15 11.05
CA ALA A 73 11.01 -5.80 10.80
C ALA A 73 10.77 -5.33 9.37
N GLU A 74 11.63 -4.42 8.86
CA GLU A 74 11.53 -3.92 7.49
C GLU A 74 11.73 -5.02 6.44
N ARG A 75 12.66 -5.97 6.69
CA ARG A 75 12.91 -7.10 5.79
C ARG A 75 11.72 -8.05 5.72
N GLU A 76 11.13 -8.37 6.87
CA GLU A 76 9.94 -9.23 6.92
C GLU A 76 8.71 -8.55 6.29
N GLN A 77 8.50 -7.25 6.53
CA GLN A 77 7.42 -6.49 5.88
C GLN A 77 7.52 -6.53 4.35
N ARG A 78 8.73 -6.37 3.79
CA ARG A 78 8.95 -6.47 2.33
C ARG A 78 8.61 -7.87 1.81
N ARG A 79 9.06 -8.92 2.50
CA ARG A 79 8.74 -10.32 2.14
C ARG A 79 7.24 -10.57 2.14
N LEU A 80 6.52 -10.12 3.16
CA LEU A 80 5.06 -10.29 3.24
C LEU A 80 4.34 -9.51 2.13
N LEU A 81 4.86 -8.35 1.72
CA LEU A 81 4.32 -7.59 0.60
C LEU A 81 4.54 -8.32 -0.74
N ASP A 82 5.72 -8.91 -0.93
CA ASP A 82 6.04 -9.72 -2.11
C ASP A 82 5.13 -10.97 -2.16
N ASP A 83 4.95 -11.67 -1.03
CA ASP A 83 4.06 -12.83 -0.92
C ASP A 83 2.60 -12.47 -1.24
N LEU A 84 2.10 -11.32 -0.74
CA LEU A 84 0.76 -10.84 -1.07
C LEU A 84 0.63 -10.47 -2.55
N THR A 85 1.65 -9.84 -3.13
CA THR A 85 1.65 -9.44 -4.54
C THR A 85 1.64 -10.66 -5.45
N GLN A 86 2.42 -11.69 -5.10
CA GLN A 86 2.40 -12.96 -5.81
C GLN A 86 1.04 -13.65 -5.68
N LEU A 87 0.48 -13.72 -4.46
CA LEU A 87 -0.83 -14.33 -4.23
C LEU A 87 -1.95 -13.58 -4.97
N ALA A 88 -1.88 -12.25 -5.04
CA ALA A 88 -2.79 -11.43 -5.82
C ALA A 88 -2.72 -11.77 -7.31
N ALA A 89 -1.51 -11.85 -7.87
CA ALA A 89 -1.30 -12.20 -9.28
C ALA A 89 -1.80 -13.61 -9.62
N GLU A 90 -1.54 -14.59 -8.74
CA GLU A 90 -2.04 -15.96 -8.88
C GLU A 90 -3.58 -16.00 -8.88
N MET A 91 -4.22 -15.26 -7.97
CA MET A 91 -5.68 -15.19 -7.91
C MET A 91 -6.29 -14.44 -9.09
N GLU A 92 -5.71 -13.32 -9.51
CA GLU A 92 -6.21 -12.55 -10.64
C GLU A 92 -6.16 -13.38 -11.94
N LYS A 93 -5.07 -14.13 -12.14
CA LYS A 93 -4.95 -15.07 -13.24
C LYS A 93 -6.04 -16.16 -13.18
N ALA A 94 -6.28 -16.73 -12.00
CA ALA A 94 -7.31 -17.76 -11.82
C ALA A 94 -8.73 -17.21 -12.10
N VAL A 95 -9.02 -15.98 -11.65
CA VAL A 95 -10.31 -15.30 -11.93
C VAL A 95 -10.47 -15.03 -13.42
N ALA A 96 -9.46 -14.46 -14.07
CA ALA A 96 -9.51 -14.14 -15.49
C ALA A 96 -9.78 -15.37 -16.37
N GLN A 97 -9.28 -16.55 -15.97
CA GLN A 97 -9.48 -17.80 -16.72
C GLN A 97 -10.89 -18.39 -16.56
N SER A 98 -11.57 -18.19 -15.44
CA SER A 98 -12.85 -18.86 -15.13
C SER A 98 -14.07 -17.95 -15.14
N ALA A 99 -13.92 -16.63 -14.96
CA ALA A 99 -15.01 -15.70 -14.72
C ALA A 99 -16.09 -15.73 -15.82
N PHE A 100 -15.68 -15.71 -17.10
CA PHE A 100 -16.62 -15.79 -18.22
C PHE A 100 -17.43 -17.09 -18.20
N ARG A 101 -16.78 -18.23 -17.93
CA ARG A 101 -17.44 -19.55 -17.93
C ARG A 101 -18.39 -19.70 -16.75
N PHE A 102 -18.05 -19.17 -15.58
CA PHE A 102 -18.91 -19.18 -14.39
C PHE A 102 -20.14 -18.28 -14.60
N SER A 103 -19.94 -17.07 -15.14
CA SER A 103 -21.04 -16.17 -15.50
C SER A 103 -21.97 -16.78 -16.55
N ALA A 104 -21.40 -17.37 -17.61
CA ALA A 104 -22.17 -18.05 -18.66
C ALA A 104 -22.95 -19.25 -18.11
N SER A 105 -22.34 -20.08 -17.25
CA SER A 105 -23.01 -21.21 -16.60
C SER A 105 -24.27 -20.76 -15.82
N LYS A 106 -24.17 -19.66 -15.08
CA LYS A 106 -25.31 -19.06 -14.39
C LYS A 106 -26.38 -18.57 -15.37
N ALA A 107 -25.99 -17.81 -16.40
CA ALA A 107 -26.93 -17.30 -17.39
C ALA A 107 -27.69 -18.45 -18.11
N TYR A 108 -26.99 -19.53 -18.47
CA TYR A 108 -27.62 -20.71 -19.07
C TYR A 108 -28.56 -21.43 -18.11
N TRP A 109 -28.22 -21.53 -16.83
CA TRP A 109 -29.12 -22.08 -15.82
C TRP A 109 -30.39 -21.24 -15.65
N ASP A 110 -30.26 -19.91 -15.70
CA ASP A 110 -31.41 -19.01 -15.61
C ASP A 110 -32.33 -19.14 -16.83
N ILE A 111 -31.75 -19.36 -18.03
CA ILE A 111 -32.54 -19.68 -19.23
C ILE A 111 -33.29 -21.00 -19.04
N VAL A 112 -32.62 -22.07 -18.57
CA VAL A 112 -33.28 -23.36 -18.31
C VAL A 112 -34.45 -23.19 -17.35
N THR A 113 -34.22 -22.53 -16.21
CA THR A 113 -35.25 -22.32 -15.18
C THR A 113 -36.43 -21.51 -15.74
N LYS A 114 -36.15 -20.46 -16.51
CA LYS A 114 -37.19 -19.66 -17.18
C LYS A 114 -38.00 -20.50 -18.17
N ARG A 115 -37.36 -21.33 -18.99
CA ARG A 115 -38.03 -22.17 -19.98
C ARG A 115 -38.88 -23.26 -19.34
N VAL A 116 -38.39 -23.86 -18.25
CA VAL A 116 -39.17 -24.79 -17.43
C VAL A 116 -40.41 -24.11 -16.86
N ALA A 117 -40.26 -22.93 -16.25
CA ALA A 117 -41.41 -22.19 -15.69
C ALA A 117 -42.45 -21.84 -16.77
N GLU A 118 -41.99 -21.48 -17.97
CA GLU A 118 -42.86 -21.19 -19.11
C GLU A 118 -43.61 -22.41 -19.67
N LEU A 119 -43.19 -23.64 -19.37
CA LEU A 119 -43.95 -24.85 -19.71
C LEU A 119 -45.23 -24.97 -18.89
N ARG A 120 -45.32 -24.27 -17.74
CA ARG A 120 -46.48 -24.32 -16.82
C ARG A 120 -46.85 -25.76 -16.47
N GLU A 121 -45.86 -26.49 -15.99
CA GLU A 121 -46.02 -27.92 -15.67
C GLU A 121 -47.05 -28.11 -14.57
N GLU A 122 -47.96 -29.05 -14.78
CA GLU A 122 -48.86 -29.55 -13.75
C GLU A 122 -48.39 -30.93 -13.31
N ARG A 123 -48.59 -31.22 -12.02
CA ARG A 123 -48.11 -32.48 -11.44
C ARG A 123 -49.02 -33.62 -11.88
N ILE A 124 -48.41 -34.65 -12.46
CA ILE A 124 -49.05 -35.93 -12.69
C ILE A 124 -48.68 -36.83 -11.50
N GLY A 125 -49.68 -37.43 -10.85
CA GLY A 125 -49.47 -38.25 -9.66
C GLY A 125 -48.39 -39.33 -9.87
N GLY A 126 -47.42 -39.38 -8.95
CA GLY A 126 -46.34 -40.38 -8.98
C GLY A 126 -45.17 -40.09 -9.91
N ILE A 127 -45.17 -38.97 -10.66
CA ILE A 127 -44.10 -38.62 -11.60
C ILE A 127 -43.54 -37.22 -11.27
N PRO A 128 -42.21 -37.04 -11.18
CA PRO A 128 -41.61 -35.73 -11.00
C PRO A 128 -41.77 -34.89 -12.27
N THR A 129 -41.96 -33.58 -12.11
CA THR A 129 -41.97 -32.65 -13.24
C THR A 129 -40.56 -32.50 -13.83
N ILE A 130 -40.43 -31.95 -15.04
CA ILE A 130 -39.13 -31.67 -15.63
C ILE A 130 -38.36 -30.70 -14.74
N GLY A 131 -39.02 -29.69 -14.18
CA GLY A 131 -38.42 -28.74 -13.25
C GLY A 131 -37.87 -29.41 -11.98
N GLU A 132 -38.63 -30.29 -11.35
CA GLU A 132 -38.19 -31.02 -10.15
C GLU A 132 -36.98 -31.91 -10.47
N PHE A 133 -37.05 -32.65 -11.59
CA PHE A 133 -35.97 -33.52 -12.02
C PHE A 133 -34.69 -32.75 -12.36
N LEU A 134 -34.79 -31.65 -13.12
CA LEU A 134 -33.64 -30.85 -13.51
C LEU A 134 -33.01 -30.14 -12.31
N SER A 135 -33.81 -29.54 -11.44
CA SER A 135 -33.31 -28.85 -10.24
C SER A 135 -32.54 -29.82 -9.35
N ARG A 136 -33.15 -30.96 -9.00
CA ARG A 136 -32.49 -31.99 -8.17
C ARG A 136 -31.17 -32.49 -8.75
N ARG A 137 -31.01 -32.50 -10.07
CA ARG A 137 -29.84 -33.05 -10.75
C ARG A 137 -28.76 -32.02 -11.09
N LEU A 138 -29.13 -30.78 -11.35
CA LEU A 138 -28.23 -29.74 -11.88
C LEU A 138 -27.92 -28.66 -10.84
N GLU A 139 -28.88 -28.31 -10.00
CA GLU A 139 -28.74 -27.23 -9.02
C GLU A 139 -27.54 -27.42 -8.07
N PRO A 140 -27.22 -28.62 -7.55
CA PRO A 140 -26.01 -28.81 -6.73
C PRO A 140 -24.71 -28.45 -7.46
N ALA A 141 -24.63 -28.76 -8.76
CA ALA A 141 -23.46 -28.45 -9.58
C ALA A 141 -23.38 -26.95 -9.89
N ILE A 142 -24.51 -26.31 -10.21
CA ILE A 142 -24.60 -24.86 -10.41
C ILE A 142 -24.23 -24.11 -9.13
N ASN A 143 -24.72 -24.57 -7.97
CA ASN A 143 -24.39 -23.98 -6.68
C ASN A 143 -22.89 -24.09 -6.37
N THR A 144 -22.24 -25.19 -6.75
CA THR A 144 -20.77 -25.31 -6.67
C THR A 144 -20.08 -24.24 -7.52
N VAL A 145 -20.48 -24.07 -8.78
CA VAL A 145 -19.91 -23.05 -9.68
C VAL A 145 -20.05 -21.65 -9.09
N LEU A 146 -21.25 -21.32 -8.61
CA LEU A 146 -21.54 -20.01 -8.02
C LEU A 146 -20.77 -19.78 -6.71
N ALA A 147 -20.66 -20.80 -5.86
CA ALA A 147 -19.90 -20.72 -4.63
C ALA A 147 -18.41 -20.50 -4.90
N THR A 148 -17.83 -21.24 -5.85
CA THR A 148 -16.43 -21.06 -6.28
C THR A 148 -16.21 -19.65 -6.83
N SER A 149 -17.12 -19.13 -7.67
CA SER A 149 -17.04 -17.76 -8.20
C SER A 149 -17.08 -16.70 -7.08
N ARG A 150 -17.93 -16.89 -6.06
CA ARG A 150 -17.98 -15.97 -4.92
C ARG A 150 -16.71 -16.03 -4.08
N ARG A 151 -16.21 -17.24 -3.78
CA ARG A 151 -14.94 -17.44 -3.05
C ARG A 151 -13.77 -16.75 -3.74
N GLN A 152 -13.69 -16.84 -5.07
CA GLN A 152 -12.69 -16.13 -5.86
C GLN A 152 -12.72 -14.61 -5.65
N GLN A 153 -13.90 -14.01 -5.76
CA GLN A 153 -14.07 -12.56 -5.59
C GLN A 153 -13.78 -12.11 -4.16
N GLU A 154 -14.25 -12.87 -3.17
CA GLU A 154 -13.99 -12.58 -1.77
C GLU A 154 -12.50 -12.68 -1.43
N LEU A 155 -11.82 -13.72 -1.90
CA LEU A 155 -10.40 -13.91 -1.69
C LEU A 155 -9.58 -12.79 -2.34
N SER A 156 -9.86 -12.43 -3.61
CA SER A 156 -9.21 -11.30 -4.29
C SER A 156 -9.39 -10.00 -3.49
N ALA A 157 -10.61 -9.71 -3.04
CA ALA A 157 -10.89 -8.52 -2.23
C ALA A 157 -10.17 -8.54 -0.86
N ARG A 158 -10.05 -9.72 -0.22
CA ARG A 158 -9.30 -9.87 1.04
C ARG A 158 -7.80 -9.68 0.83
N ILE A 159 -7.23 -10.18 -0.25
CA ILE A 159 -5.81 -9.96 -0.61
C ILE A 159 -5.56 -8.48 -0.82
N ALA A 160 -6.38 -7.80 -1.64
CA ALA A 160 -6.25 -6.37 -1.91
C ALA A 160 -6.28 -5.54 -0.61
N ARG A 161 -7.21 -5.84 0.30
CA ARG A 161 -7.27 -5.18 1.62
C ARG A 161 -6.01 -5.44 2.46
N ALA A 162 -5.52 -6.68 2.49
CA ALA A 162 -4.30 -7.01 3.23
C ALA A 162 -3.07 -6.28 2.68
N SER A 163 -2.93 -6.21 1.35
CA SER A 163 -1.86 -5.46 0.69
C SER A 163 -1.91 -3.98 1.02
N GLU A 164 -3.10 -3.37 0.97
CA GLU A 164 -3.26 -1.94 1.25
C GLU A 164 -2.94 -1.61 2.71
N LEU A 165 -3.38 -2.44 3.66
CA LEU A 165 -3.06 -2.27 5.08
C LEU A 165 -1.56 -2.41 5.36
N LEU A 166 -0.90 -3.39 4.74
CA LEU A 166 0.54 -3.58 4.90
C LEU A 166 1.33 -2.40 4.30
N ARG A 167 0.94 -1.96 3.10
CA ARG A 167 1.54 -0.79 2.45
C ARG A 167 1.40 0.47 3.30
N THR A 168 0.20 0.72 3.82
CA THR A 168 -0.08 1.85 4.72
C THR A 168 0.83 1.81 5.96
N ARG A 169 1.01 0.63 6.58
CA ARG A 169 1.93 0.47 7.71
C ARG A 169 3.39 0.76 7.35
N VAL A 170 3.84 0.28 6.19
CA VAL A 170 5.22 0.54 5.71
C VAL A 170 5.43 2.04 5.46
N ASP A 171 4.45 2.72 4.87
CA ASP A 171 4.53 4.15 4.58
C ASP A 171 4.56 4.98 5.88
N ILE A 172 3.73 4.64 6.88
CA ILE A 172 3.78 5.27 8.22
C ILE A 172 5.13 5.05 8.91
N ALA A 173 5.65 3.82 8.91
CA ALA A 173 6.93 3.51 9.53
C ALA A 173 8.09 4.31 8.89
N ARG A 174 8.06 4.48 7.57
CA ARG A 174 9.03 5.31 6.84
C ARG A 174 8.88 6.80 7.18
N GLU A 175 7.67 7.30 7.30
CA GLU A 175 7.41 8.70 7.66
C GLU A 175 7.91 9.01 9.09
N GLU A 176 7.67 8.11 10.04
CA GLU A 176 8.20 8.21 11.40
C GLU A 176 9.74 8.21 11.41
N GLN A 177 10.38 7.32 10.65
CA GLN A 177 11.84 7.28 10.52
C GLN A 177 12.39 8.57 9.92
N ASN A 178 11.73 9.11 8.88
CA ASN A 178 12.15 10.34 8.24
C ASN A 178 12.01 11.56 9.18
N SER A 179 10.92 11.62 9.94
CA SER A 179 10.71 12.63 10.99
C SER A 179 11.78 12.57 12.08
N GLN A 180 12.14 11.37 12.54
CA GLN A 180 13.23 11.19 13.50
C GLN A 180 14.60 11.64 12.95
N LEU A 181 14.89 11.33 11.68
CA LEU A 181 16.11 11.78 11.01
C LEU A 181 16.17 13.30 10.90
N LEU A 182 15.08 13.96 10.49
CA LEU A 182 15.01 15.43 10.44
C LEU A 182 15.20 16.07 11.83
N ALA A 183 14.57 15.52 12.86
CA ALA A 183 14.75 15.98 14.24
C ALA A 183 16.20 15.82 14.73
N ALA A 184 16.87 14.71 14.37
CA ALA A 184 18.27 14.49 14.67
C ALA A 184 19.18 15.48 13.93
N MET A 185 18.87 15.78 12.66
CA MET A 185 19.58 16.81 11.88
C MET A 185 19.43 18.20 12.48
N GLU A 186 18.22 18.58 12.92
CA GLU A 186 17.99 19.88 13.57
C GLU A 186 18.81 20.00 14.86
N ARG A 187 18.83 18.96 15.70
CA ARG A 187 19.64 18.92 16.92
C ARG A 187 21.13 19.06 16.61
N ARG A 188 21.62 18.31 15.62
CA ARG A 188 23.02 18.36 15.18
C ARG A 188 23.39 19.73 14.60
N GLY A 189 22.50 20.34 13.82
CA GLY A 189 22.66 21.69 13.30
C GLY A 189 22.76 22.74 14.41
N LYS A 190 21.87 22.69 15.41
CA LYS A 190 21.93 23.57 16.60
C LYS A 190 23.25 23.42 17.36
N LEU A 191 23.73 22.19 17.53
CA LEU A 191 25.04 21.94 18.16
C LEU A 191 26.20 22.50 17.33
N SER A 192 26.17 22.31 16.01
CA SER A 192 27.17 22.88 15.10
C SER A 192 27.20 24.41 15.17
N LEU A 193 26.02 25.05 15.24
CA LEU A 193 25.93 26.51 15.40
C LEU A 193 26.53 26.99 16.72
N ARG A 194 26.28 26.28 17.82
CA ARG A 194 26.87 26.62 19.13
C ARG A 194 28.39 26.47 19.13
N LEU A 195 28.91 25.38 18.57
CA LEU A 195 30.36 25.17 18.45
C LEU A 195 31.00 26.26 17.60
N GLN A 196 30.38 26.63 16.47
CA GLN A 196 30.85 27.72 15.63
C GLN A 196 30.89 29.05 16.41
N GLN A 197 29.82 29.39 17.14
CA GLN A 197 29.78 30.58 18.00
C GLN A 197 30.85 30.57 19.11
N THR A 198 31.18 29.41 19.68
CA THR A 198 32.26 29.32 20.67
C THR A 198 33.65 29.53 20.07
N VAL A 199 33.93 28.97 18.89
CA VAL A 199 35.20 29.21 18.16
C VAL A 199 35.32 30.67 17.72
N GLU A 200 34.19 31.31 17.42
CA GLU A 200 34.14 32.73 17.06
C GLU A 200 34.55 33.64 18.21
N GLY A 201 34.07 33.38 19.43
CA GLY A 201 34.49 34.14 20.62
C GLY A 201 36.01 34.08 20.83
N LEU A 202 36.61 32.92 20.57
CA LEU A 202 38.06 32.74 20.63
C LEU A 202 38.80 33.51 19.52
N SER A 203 38.24 33.57 18.30
CA SER A 203 38.82 34.33 17.19
C SER A 203 38.88 35.83 17.47
N VAL A 204 37.87 36.39 18.14
CA VAL A 204 37.86 37.81 18.55
C VAL A 204 38.99 38.08 19.55
N ALA A 205 39.22 37.18 20.50
CA ALA A 205 40.34 37.30 21.44
C ALA A 205 41.70 37.24 20.72
N ALA A 206 41.88 36.29 19.81
CA ALA A 206 43.12 36.15 19.03
C ALA A 206 43.39 37.39 18.15
N ILE A 207 42.40 37.87 17.39
CA ILE A 207 42.53 39.06 16.53
C ILE A 207 42.82 40.30 17.38
N THR A 208 42.14 40.46 18.52
CA THR A 208 42.36 41.59 19.44
C THR A 208 43.80 41.59 19.97
N TYR A 209 44.33 40.43 20.36
CA TYR A 209 45.71 40.30 20.81
C TYR A 209 46.73 40.71 19.73
N TYR A 210 46.57 40.20 18.50
CA TYR A 210 47.44 40.57 17.38
C TYR A 210 47.34 42.06 17.01
N ALA A 211 46.13 42.63 17.03
CA ALA A 211 45.90 44.05 16.73
C ALA A 211 46.56 44.96 17.78
N VAL A 212 46.44 44.64 19.07
CA VAL A 212 47.12 45.36 20.16
C VAL A 212 48.64 45.28 19.99
N GLY A 213 49.16 44.11 19.62
CA GLY A 213 50.59 43.92 19.32
C GLY A 213 51.06 44.82 18.18
N LEU A 214 50.33 44.86 17.06
CA LEU A 214 50.62 45.72 15.91
C LEU A 214 50.64 47.20 16.27
N VAL A 215 49.64 47.68 17.01
CA VAL A 215 49.57 49.08 17.45
C VAL A 215 50.72 49.43 18.40
N SER A 216 51.06 48.53 19.32
CA SER A 216 52.19 48.71 20.23
C SER A 216 53.53 48.80 19.48
N TYR A 217 53.71 48.02 18.41
CA TYR A 217 54.89 48.13 17.54
C TYR A 217 54.91 49.42 16.72
N ALA A 218 53.74 49.90 16.24
CA ALA A 218 53.64 51.12 15.46
C ALA A 218 53.86 52.41 16.29
N ILE A 219 53.51 52.39 17.58
CA ILE A 219 53.69 53.56 18.48
C ILE A 219 55.14 53.69 18.97
N LYS A 220 55.88 52.58 19.12
CA LYS A 220 57.30 52.59 19.54
C LYS A 220 58.19 53.59 18.77
N PRO A 221 58.15 53.68 17.42
CA PRO A 221 58.93 54.67 16.67
C PRO A 221 58.38 56.10 16.75
N VAL A 222 57.14 56.32 17.19
CA VAL A 222 56.60 57.68 17.40
C VAL A 222 57.19 58.33 18.65
N LYS A 223 57.64 57.52 19.62
CA LYS A 223 58.33 57.98 20.85
C LYS A 223 59.61 58.77 20.55
N THR A 224 60.26 58.55 19.40
CA THR A 224 61.46 59.31 19.00
C THR A 224 61.15 60.65 18.35
N LEU A 225 59.92 60.88 17.88
CA LEU A 225 59.50 62.15 17.27
C LEU A 225 58.80 63.12 18.23
N TRP A 226 58.20 62.65 19.33
CA TRP A 226 57.48 63.53 20.28
C TRP A 226 57.71 63.12 21.76
N PRO A 227 58.62 63.78 22.50
CA PRO A 227 59.01 63.38 23.86
C PRO A 227 57.95 63.55 24.96
N ALA A 228 56.87 64.32 24.70
CA ALA A 228 55.85 64.66 25.69
C ALA A 228 54.69 63.65 25.79
N LEU A 229 54.62 62.65 24.91
CA LEU A 229 53.57 61.64 24.89
C LEU A 229 54.05 60.36 25.56
N ASN A 230 53.42 59.98 26.67
CA ASN A 230 53.75 58.75 27.39
C ASN A 230 53.09 57.55 26.69
N PRO A 231 53.85 56.71 25.95
CA PRO A 231 53.28 55.72 25.03
C PRO A 231 52.48 54.63 25.75
N ASP A 232 52.82 54.37 27.01
CA ASP A 232 52.22 53.30 27.82
C ASP A 232 50.75 53.58 28.15
N TRP A 233 50.38 54.86 28.32
CA TRP A 233 48.97 55.25 28.51
C TRP A 233 48.15 55.15 27.22
N ILE A 234 48.81 55.37 26.07
CA ILE A 234 48.16 55.29 24.75
C ILE A 234 47.88 53.82 24.40
N THR A 235 48.84 52.92 24.63
CA THR A 235 48.62 51.48 24.47
C THR A 235 47.59 50.95 25.46
N ALA A 236 47.61 51.39 26.72
CA ALA A 236 46.59 51.01 27.71
C ALA A 236 45.18 51.43 27.29
N ALA A 237 45.01 52.65 26.75
CA ALA A 237 43.74 53.15 26.24
C ALA A 237 43.32 52.47 24.91
N ALA A 238 44.28 52.04 24.09
CA ALA A 238 44.01 51.38 22.81
C ALA A 238 43.42 49.97 22.98
N ILE A 239 43.75 49.25 24.06
CA ILE A 239 43.25 47.89 24.32
C ILE A 239 41.70 47.80 24.31
N PRO A 240 40.95 48.56 25.14
CA PRO A 240 39.49 48.48 25.15
C PRO A 240 38.87 49.00 23.84
N VAL A 241 39.48 49.99 23.19
CA VAL A 241 39.00 50.55 21.93
C VAL A 241 39.12 49.55 20.79
N LEU A 242 40.27 48.87 20.68
CA LEU A 242 40.51 47.84 19.66
C LEU A 242 39.65 46.60 19.90
N ALA A 243 39.52 46.15 21.15
CA ALA A 243 38.63 45.05 21.51
C ALA A 243 37.18 45.34 21.08
N TRP A 244 36.70 46.56 21.35
CA TRP A 244 35.36 46.99 20.96
C TRP A 244 35.18 47.11 19.45
N LEU A 245 36.18 47.65 18.73
CA LEU A 245 36.17 47.76 17.27
C LEU A 245 36.15 46.40 16.58
N VAL A 246 37.01 45.46 17.02
CA VAL A 246 37.06 44.09 16.48
C VAL A 246 35.74 43.37 16.74
N TRP A 247 35.21 43.47 17.97
CA TRP A 247 33.91 42.88 18.30
C TRP A 247 32.77 43.46 17.44
N ARG A 248 32.72 44.78 17.24
CA ARG A 248 31.72 45.40 16.35
C ARG A 248 31.90 45.02 14.88
N GLY A 249 33.13 44.97 14.39
CA GLY A 249 33.45 44.62 13.00
C GLY A 249 33.00 43.21 12.66
N VAL A 250 33.40 42.23 13.48
CA VAL A 250 33.00 40.82 13.32
C VAL A 250 31.48 40.66 13.41
N ARG A 251 30.82 41.38 14.34
CA ARG A 251 29.36 41.33 14.49
C ARG A 251 28.61 41.96 13.31
N LYS A 252 29.17 42.99 12.67
CA LYS A 252 28.57 43.66 11.50
C LYS A 252 28.67 42.81 10.23
N ILE A 253 29.86 42.28 9.93
CA ILE A 253 30.10 41.42 8.75
C ILE A 253 29.15 40.21 8.77
N ARG A 254 28.87 39.65 9.95
CA ARG A 254 27.92 38.54 10.08
C ARG A 254 26.46 38.91 9.91
N LYS A 255 26.05 40.11 10.33
CA LYS A 255 24.68 40.57 10.07
C LYS A 255 24.41 40.69 8.57
N GLU A 256 25.43 41.03 7.79
CA GLU A 256 25.34 41.08 6.33
C GLU A 256 25.37 39.68 5.70
N LEU A 257 26.21 38.76 6.20
CA LEU A 257 26.26 37.37 5.71
C LEU A 257 25.04 36.51 6.10
N ALA A 258 24.35 36.83 7.19
CA ALA A 258 23.14 36.11 7.62
C ALA A 258 21.85 36.65 6.98
N ALA A 259 21.94 37.73 6.20
CA ALA A 259 20.82 38.36 5.48
C ALA A 259 20.79 38.00 3.98
N VAL A 260 21.76 37.21 3.51
CA VAL A 260 21.87 36.63 2.17
C VAL A 260 21.52 35.15 2.26
#